data_AF-W4LW17-F1
#
_entry.id   AF-W4LW17-F1
#
_cell.length_a   1.000
_cell.length_b   1.000
_cell.length_c   1.000
_cell.angle_alpha   90.00
_cell.angle_beta   90.00
_cell.angle_gamma   90.00
#
_symmetry.space_group_name_H-M   'P 1'
#
loop_
_entity.id
_entity.type
_entity.pdbx_description
1 polymer ?
#
loop_
_entity_poly.entity_id
_entity_poly.type
_entity_poly.pdbx_seq_one_letter_code
_entity_poly.pdbx_strand_id
1 'polypeptide(L)'
;MLNEFVGIWNTEWTGGQRDSVELTINQDGSGSYAAHANGTIQGTFRDVDRTLSGTWHQDGGGGSFTFVLQGDNILSGVWNGGLWNATRKSEAGTSDTAFLIRDGGPSGRYWSEDIIPWGPNALQNADQYLLGHWDEDVGSQNHKRLTDGEYNYVYVRAQNQTSETQSAKIFLFRSSGPHLATSPLNWTKLQTADGANYAEVIAPPHGKVVAPTAFLWDVPAGQGHTCLIAVASHSDDPLPKEPSWTDYYNWCMQASNASWRNIDFIGEGSEAKVEATLLIENLHSTPERIAVSGTLPQLAQGTTASISLECAEEGPDPMIDVTNPASSPKSAIQYSTLPPNFKGVLVAKAEISRLTTWPTGVDFKVMYFKVPPGHQETDDTSSLILLGVYTLQGPQ
;
A
#
# COMPACT_ATOMS: atom_id res chain seq x y z
N MET A 1 5.80 -31.87 -22.40
CA MET A 1 4.93 -32.13 -21.24
C MET A 1 5.69 -32.52 -19.98
N LEU A 2 6.61 -33.50 -19.96
CA LEU A 2 7.46 -33.79 -18.77
C LEU A 2 8.16 -32.55 -18.15
N ASN A 3 8.48 -31.54 -18.96
CA ASN A 3 9.11 -30.29 -18.49
C ASN A 3 8.15 -29.28 -17.81
N GLU A 4 6.83 -29.43 -17.95
CA GLU A 4 5.87 -28.39 -17.53
C GLU A 4 5.51 -28.44 -16.04
N PHE A 5 5.91 -29.48 -15.32
CA PHE A 5 5.87 -29.51 -13.86
C PHE A 5 7.21 -29.10 -13.23
N VAL A 6 8.31 -29.22 -14.00
CA VAL A 6 9.66 -29.00 -13.52
C VAL A 6 9.85 -27.53 -13.19
N GLY A 7 10.38 -27.25 -12.00
CA GLY A 7 10.64 -25.89 -11.53
C GLY A 7 10.30 -25.70 -10.06
N ILE A 8 10.33 -24.44 -9.64
CA ILE A 8 10.01 -24.02 -8.28
C ILE A 8 8.60 -23.45 -8.27
N TRP A 9 7.83 -23.74 -7.22
CA TRP A 9 6.43 -23.38 -7.09
C TRP A 9 6.17 -22.80 -5.71
N ASN A 10 5.43 -21.70 -5.64
CA ASN A 10 4.90 -21.18 -4.38
C ASN A 10 3.54 -21.85 -4.14
N THR A 11 3.46 -22.78 -3.19
CA THR A 11 2.23 -23.47 -2.82
C THR A 11 1.55 -22.76 -1.65
N GLU A 12 0.22 -22.78 -1.62
CA GLU A 12 -0.60 -22.24 -0.54
C GLU A 12 -1.75 -23.21 -0.21
N TRP A 13 -1.92 -23.49 1.09
CA TRP A 13 -3.05 -24.27 1.58
C TRP A 13 -4.34 -23.43 1.57
N THR A 14 -5.41 -23.96 0.99
CA THR A 14 -6.67 -23.20 0.85
C THR A 14 -7.55 -23.25 2.11
N GLY A 15 -7.11 -23.88 3.20
CA GLY A 15 -7.89 -24.15 4.41
C GLY A 15 -7.86 -23.06 5.50
N GLY A 16 -7.23 -21.91 5.24
CA GLY A 16 -7.43 -20.69 6.04
C GLY A 16 -6.32 -20.32 7.02
N GLN A 17 -5.33 -21.18 7.29
CA GLN A 17 -4.03 -20.76 7.84
C GLN A 17 -3.02 -20.71 6.70
N ARG A 18 -2.31 -19.58 6.57
CA ARG A 18 -1.37 -19.31 5.47
C ARG A 18 -0.07 -20.10 5.65
N ASP A 19 -0.14 -21.40 5.44
CA ASP A 19 1.06 -22.21 5.25
C ASP A 19 1.43 -22.12 3.77
N SER A 20 2.35 -21.21 3.45
CA SER A 20 2.96 -21.13 2.13
C SER A 20 4.25 -21.94 2.12
N VAL A 21 4.41 -22.81 1.13
CA VAL A 21 5.58 -23.66 1.01
C VAL A 21 6.17 -23.53 -0.37
N GLU A 22 7.48 -23.34 -0.47
CA GLU A 22 8.17 -23.45 -1.74
C GLU A 22 8.35 -24.93 -2.08
N LEU A 23 7.85 -25.38 -3.23
CA LEU A 23 7.96 -26.74 -3.75
C LEU A 23 8.85 -26.74 -4.99
N THR A 24 9.93 -27.52 -4.97
CA THR A 24 10.79 -27.76 -6.14
C THR A 24 10.47 -29.14 -6.72
N ILE A 25 10.24 -29.22 -8.03
CA ILE A 25 9.95 -30.47 -8.76
C ILE A 25 11.02 -30.67 -9.84
N ASN A 26 11.66 -31.84 -9.82
CA ASN A 26 12.70 -32.27 -10.76
C ASN A 26 12.12 -33.08 -11.93
N GLN A 27 12.93 -33.27 -12.97
CA GLN A 27 12.55 -34.00 -14.19
C GLN A 27 12.17 -35.47 -13.97
N ASP A 28 12.64 -36.09 -12.89
CA ASP A 28 12.33 -37.47 -12.52
C ASP A 28 11.12 -37.60 -11.59
N GLY A 29 10.44 -36.48 -11.30
CA GLY A 29 9.31 -36.42 -10.39
C GLY A 29 9.70 -36.39 -8.91
N SER A 30 11.00 -36.36 -8.58
CA SER A 30 11.49 -36.07 -7.24
C SER A 30 11.44 -34.57 -6.93
N GLY A 31 11.62 -34.18 -5.68
CA GLY A 31 11.58 -32.77 -5.30
C GLY A 31 11.78 -32.52 -3.82
N SER A 32 11.80 -31.24 -3.44
CA SER A 32 11.93 -30.78 -2.05
C SER A 32 10.92 -29.70 -1.75
N TYR A 33 10.60 -29.48 -0.47
CA TYR A 33 9.74 -28.38 -0.07
C TYR A 33 10.21 -27.67 1.22
N ALA A 34 10.18 -26.34 1.21
CA ALA A 34 11.00 -25.51 2.08
C ALA A 34 10.37 -25.13 3.44
N ALA A 35 9.15 -25.58 3.76
CA ALA A 35 8.54 -25.28 5.06
C ALA A 35 9.35 -25.89 6.22
N HIS A 36 10.11 -26.95 5.93
CA HIS A 36 10.88 -27.70 6.90
C HIS A 36 12.17 -28.22 6.23
N ALA A 37 13.30 -28.18 6.95
CA ALA A 37 14.64 -28.40 6.39
C ALA A 37 14.87 -29.76 5.69
N ASN A 38 13.95 -30.72 5.82
CA ASN A 38 14.09 -32.10 5.33
C ASN A 38 12.89 -32.62 4.51
N GLY A 39 12.01 -31.74 4.01
CA GLY A 39 10.83 -32.15 3.24
C GLY A 39 11.17 -32.61 1.82
N THR A 40 10.79 -33.83 1.44
CA THR A 40 10.99 -34.38 0.07
C THR A 40 9.70 -34.94 -0.54
N ILE A 41 9.63 -34.93 -1.87
CA ILE A 41 8.57 -35.60 -2.64
C ILE A 41 9.16 -36.60 -3.64
N GLN A 42 8.40 -37.64 -3.94
CA GLN A 42 8.66 -38.55 -5.05
C GLN A 42 7.34 -38.86 -5.75
N GLY A 43 7.21 -38.48 -7.01
CA GLY A 43 6.01 -38.70 -7.81
C GLY A 43 6.27 -39.27 -9.19
N THR A 44 5.17 -39.57 -9.88
CA THR A 44 5.15 -40.00 -11.27
C THR A 44 4.28 -39.02 -12.05
N PHE A 45 4.80 -38.53 -13.18
CA PHE A 45 4.05 -37.73 -14.13
C PHE A 45 3.12 -38.61 -14.95
N ARG A 46 1.91 -38.11 -15.19
CA ARG A 46 0.96 -38.68 -16.14
C ARG A 46 0.56 -37.61 -17.14
N ASP A 47 1.00 -37.81 -18.37
CA ASP A 47 0.77 -36.85 -19.45
C ASP A 47 -0.72 -36.73 -19.83
N VAL A 48 -1.49 -37.82 -19.71
CA VAL A 48 -2.87 -37.91 -20.20
C VAL A 48 -3.80 -36.94 -19.48
N ASP A 49 -3.61 -36.76 -18.18
CA ASP A 49 -4.42 -35.92 -17.31
C ASP A 49 -3.64 -34.73 -16.74
N ARG A 50 -2.40 -34.52 -17.21
CA ARG A 50 -1.45 -33.52 -16.70
C ARG A 50 -1.40 -33.59 -15.17
N THR A 51 -1.11 -34.76 -14.63
CA THR A 51 -1.01 -34.97 -13.18
C THR A 51 0.40 -35.36 -12.74
N LEU A 52 0.75 -34.92 -11.53
CA LEU A 52 1.87 -35.41 -10.76
C LEU A 52 1.31 -35.98 -9.45
N SER A 53 1.44 -37.28 -9.26
CA SER A 53 0.98 -37.97 -8.05
C SER A 53 2.10 -38.76 -7.41
N GLY A 54 2.15 -38.81 -6.08
CA GLY A 54 3.26 -39.44 -5.39
C GLY A 54 3.14 -39.46 -3.88
N THR A 55 4.29 -39.65 -3.23
CA THR A 55 4.44 -39.58 -1.78
C THR A 55 5.33 -38.42 -1.37
N TRP A 56 5.05 -37.85 -0.20
CA TRP A 56 5.91 -36.88 0.46
C TRP A 56 6.42 -37.47 1.77
N HIS A 57 7.59 -37.02 2.22
CA HIS A 57 8.21 -37.42 3.48
C HIS A 57 8.77 -36.21 4.22
N GLN A 58 8.66 -36.21 5.55
CA GLN A 58 9.28 -35.22 6.44
C GLN A 58 9.36 -35.75 7.87
N ASP A 59 10.52 -35.64 8.52
CA ASP A 59 10.72 -35.87 9.96
C ASP A 59 10.09 -37.18 10.48
N GLY A 60 10.15 -38.26 9.68
CA GLY A 60 9.59 -39.58 10.00
C GLY A 60 8.10 -39.75 9.68
N GLY A 61 7.41 -38.68 9.27
CA GLY A 61 6.07 -38.70 8.69
C GLY A 61 6.08 -38.75 7.16
N GLY A 62 4.92 -39.05 6.59
CA GLY A 62 4.71 -39.01 5.15
C GLY A 62 3.25 -39.21 4.77
N GLY A 63 2.95 -38.97 3.51
CA GLY A 63 1.60 -39.12 2.97
C GLY A 63 1.59 -39.09 1.45
N SER A 64 0.40 -39.05 0.86
CA SER A 64 0.25 -38.91 -0.58
C SER A 64 -0.02 -37.46 -0.99
N PHE A 65 0.26 -37.18 -2.25
CA PHE A 65 -0.16 -35.95 -2.91
C PHE A 65 -0.59 -36.24 -4.35
N THR A 66 -1.38 -35.34 -4.92
CA THR A 66 -1.74 -35.33 -6.34
C THR A 66 -1.96 -33.89 -6.77
N PHE A 67 -1.18 -33.42 -7.73
CA PHE A 67 -1.32 -32.13 -8.38
C PHE A 67 -1.78 -32.31 -9.82
N VAL A 68 -2.64 -31.42 -10.27
CA VAL A 68 -3.06 -31.26 -11.66
C VAL A 68 -2.52 -29.93 -12.16
N LEU A 69 -1.85 -29.95 -13.30
CA LEU A 69 -1.34 -28.73 -13.93
C LEU A 69 -2.44 -28.05 -14.77
N GLN A 70 -2.83 -26.86 -14.34
CA GLN A 70 -3.81 -26.00 -14.99
C GLN A 70 -3.07 -24.92 -15.80
N GLY A 71 -3.10 -24.99 -17.13
CA GLY A 71 -2.23 -24.15 -17.97
C GLY A 71 -0.75 -24.50 -17.75
N ASP A 72 0.17 -23.54 -17.77
CA ASP A 72 1.62 -23.84 -17.64
C ASP A 72 2.22 -23.45 -16.29
N ASN A 73 1.46 -22.68 -15.50
CA ASN A 73 1.96 -21.95 -14.34
C ASN A 73 1.13 -22.14 -13.07
N ILE A 74 0.09 -22.98 -13.09
CA ILE A 74 -0.77 -23.24 -11.92
C ILE A 74 -0.84 -24.74 -11.64
N LEU A 75 -0.55 -25.13 -10.39
CA LEU A 75 -0.90 -26.46 -9.89
C LEU A 75 -2.11 -26.33 -8.95
N SER A 76 -3.05 -27.26 -9.05
CA SER A 76 -4.08 -27.45 -8.04
C SER A 76 -4.15 -28.90 -7.65
N GLY A 77 -4.28 -29.20 -6.37
CA GLY A 77 -4.18 -30.59 -5.92
C GLY A 77 -4.52 -30.84 -4.48
N VAL A 78 -4.39 -32.10 -4.10
CA VAL A 78 -4.50 -32.56 -2.72
C VAL A 78 -3.10 -32.89 -2.22
N TRP A 79 -2.70 -32.32 -1.10
CA TRP A 79 -1.46 -32.63 -0.40
C TRP A 79 -1.75 -32.70 1.10
N ASN A 80 -1.41 -33.85 1.71
CA ASN A 80 -1.65 -34.12 3.14
C ASN A 80 -3.13 -33.99 3.52
N GLY A 81 -4.02 -34.43 2.62
CA GLY A 81 -5.48 -34.34 2.80
C GLY A 81 -6.07 -32.93 2.66
N GLY A 82 -5.24 -31.89 2.55
CA GLY A 82 -5.66 -30.51 2.27
C GLY A 82 -5.72 -30.21 0.77
N LEU A 83 -6.50 -29.20 0.39
CA LEU A 83 -6.49 -28.62 -0.96
C LEU A 83 -5.41 -27.54 -1.05
N TRP A 84 -4.64 -27.58 -2.13
CA TRP A 84 -3.51 -26.69 -2.37
C TRP A 84 -3.57 -26.11 -3.76
N ASN A 85 -3.18 -24.85 -3.86
CA ASN A 85 -2.86 -24.21 -5.13
C ASN A 85 -1.39 -23.84 -5.13
N ALA A 86 -0.74 -23.92 -6.29
CA ALA A 86 0.60 -23.45 -6.46
C ALA A 86 0.72 -22.58 -7.70
N THR A 87 1.53 -21.53 -7.60
CA THR A 87 1.95 -20.73 -8.75
C THR A 87 3.41 -20.98 -9.01
N ARG A 88 3.78 -21.16 -10.27
CA ARG A 88 5.19 -21.32 -10.65
C ARG A 88 5.95 -20.09 -10.15
N LYS A 89 6.95 -20.31 -9.31
CA LYS A 89 7.92 -19.26 -8.98
C LYS A 89 8.70 -19.05 -10.26
N SER A 90 8.56 -17.88 -10.87
CA SER A 90 9.47 -17.48 -11.91
C SER A 90 10.87 -17.65 -11.34
N GLU A 91 11.69 -18.48 -11.99
CA GLU A 91 13.13 -18.34 -11.80
C GLU A 91 13.43 -16.85 -12.04
N ALA A 92 14.24 -16.24 -11.18
CA ALA A 92 14.63 -14.84 -11.32
C ALA A 92 15.57 -14.66 -12.53
N GLY A 93 15.09 -14.99 -13.72
CA GLY A 93 15.82 -15.29 -14.96
C GLY A 93 15.53 -16.74 -15.33
N THR A 94 14.64 -17.07 -16.27
CA THR A 94 14.43 -16.47 -17.58
C THR A 94 12.93 -16.36 -17.91
N SER A 95 12.30 -15.20 -17.71
CA SER A 95 11.38 -14.79 -18.76
C SER A 95 12.27 -14.33 -19.91
N ASP A 96 12.00 -14.75 -21.14
CA ASP A 96 12.69 -14.29 -22.37
C ASP A 96 12.54 -12.76 -22.60
N THR A 97 12.07 -12.03 -21.60
CA THR A 97 11.85 -10.60 -21.64
C THR A 97 13.17 -9.87 -21.57
N ALA A 98 13.41 -9.00 -22.55
CA ALA A 98 14.64 -8.24 -22.65
C ALA A 98 14.79 -7.21 -21.52
N PHE A 99 13.68 -6.70 -20.97
CA PHE A 99 13.66 -5.69 -19.92
C PHE A 99 12.81 -6.11 -18.72
N LEU A 100 13.32 -5.80 -17.54
CA LEU A 100 12.66 -5.93 -16.25
C LEU A 100 12.22 -4.56 -15.74
N ILE A 101 10.97 -4.44 -15.30
CA ILE A 101 10.51 -3.39 -14.39
C ILE A 101 10.11 -4.10 -13.09
N ARG A 102 10.80 -3.83 -11.96
CA ARG A 102 10.59 -4.62 -10.74
C ARG A 102 9.17 -4.43 -10.21
N ASP A 103 8.51 -5.54 -9.94
CA ASP A 103 7.38 -5.59 -9.04
C ASP A 103 7.90 -5.74 -7.60
N GLY A 104 7.22 -5.12 -6.63
CA GLY A 104 7.74 -4.87 -5.28
C GLY A 104 8.21 -6.11 -4.51
N GLY A 105 9.10 -5.87 -3.54
CA GLY A 105 9.69 -6.88 -2.65
C GLY A 105 8.69 -7.61 -1.73
N PRO A 106 9.17 -8.32 -0.68
CA PRO A 106 8.45 -9.38 0.03
C PRO A 106 7.11 -9.00 0.70
N SER A 107 6.74 -7.72 0.75
CA SER A 107 5.49 -7.21 1.32
C SER A 107 4.28 -7.22 0.35
N GLY A 108 4.48 -7.59 -0.92
CA GLY A 108 3.39 -7.82 -1.86
C GLY A 108 3.57 -7.13 -3.21
N ARG A 109 3.14 -7.84 -4.26
CA ARG A 109 3.28 -7.58 -5.71
C ARG A 109 2.47 -6.39 -6.24
N TYR A 110 2.33 -5.33 -5.44
CA TYR A 110 1.46 -4.18 -5.70
C TYR A 110 2.20 -2.84 -5.55
N TRP A 111 3.53 -2.90 -5.51
CA TRP A 111 4.41 -1.80 -5.11
C TRP A 111 5.70 -1.79 -5.93
N SER A 112 5.61 -1.47 -7.22
CA SER A 112 6.81 -1.29 -8.04
C SER A 112 7.67 -0.12 -7.57
N GLU A 113 8.90 -0.41 -7.14
CA GLU A 113 9.95 0.58 -6.83
C GLU A 113 10.50 1.27 -8.10
N ASP A 114 10.15 0.76 -9.27
CA ASP A 114 10.61 1.26 -10.57
C ASP A 114 9.60 2.20 -11.24
N ILE A 115 8.40 2.34 -10.69
CA ILE A 115 7.48 3.44 -10.98
C ILE A 115 7.63 4.46 -9.87
N ILE A 116 8.09 5.67 -10.19
CA ILE A 116 8.56 6.65 -9.19
C ILE A 116 7.80 7.96 -9.37
N PRO A 117 6.67 8.13 -8.67
CA PRO A 117 5.99 9.41 -8.57
C PRO A 117 6.88 10.40 -7.79
N TRP A 118 7.04 11.62 -8.30
CA TRP A 118 7.97 12.60 -7.73
C TRP A 118 7.30 13.90 -7.29
N GLY A 119 6.18 14.29 -7.89
CA GLY A 119 5.45 15.52 -7.57
C GLY A 119 5.52 16.57 -8.69
N PRO A 120 5.13 17.82 -8.43
CA PRO A 120 4.93 18.85 -9.47
C PRO A 120 6.21 19.45 -10.04
N ASN A 121 7.37 19.20 -9.43
CA ASN A 121 8.66 19.72 -9.89
C ASN A 121 9.51 18.59 -10.45
N ALA A 122 10.03 18.73 -11.66
CA ALA A 122 10.93 17.74 -12.24
C ALA A 122 12.18 17.53 -11.36
N LEU A 123 12.61 16.28 -11.21
CA LEU A 123 13.87 15.91 -10.61
C LEU A 123 15.05 16.32 -11.51
N GLN A 124 15.97 17.13 -10.97
CA GLN A 124 17.22 17.45 -11.65
C GLN A 124 18.15 16.23 -11.65
N ASN A 125 18.79 15.94 -12.79
CA ASN A 125 19.68 14.78 -12.97
C ASN A 125 19.02 13.46 -12.53
N ALA A 126 17.77 13.25 -12.97
CA ALA A 126 16.95 12.12 -12.56
C ALA A 126 17.62 10.77 -12.84
N ASP A 127 18.33 10.63 -13.95
CA ASP A 127 19.11 9.44 -14.29
C ASP A 127 20.18 9.13 -13.22
N GLN A 128 21.01 10.11 -12.86
CA GLN A 128 22.07 9.94 -11.87
C GLN A 128 21.51 9.65 -10.48
N TYR A 129 20.53 10.45 -10.03
CA TYR A 129 19.94 10.29 -8.71
C TYR A 129 19.22 8.94 -8.58
N LEU A 130 18.36 8.60 -9.54
CA LEU A 130 17.55 7.39 -9.45
C LEU A 130 18.37 6.12 -9.71
N LEU A 131 19.43 6.14 -10.52
CA LEU A 131 20.35 4.99 -10.61
C LEU A 131 21.18 4.79 -9.34
N GLY A 132 21.56 5.88 -8.65
CA GLY A 132 22.27 5.83 -7.38
C GLY A 132 21.43 5.24 -6.23
N HIS A 133 20.10 5.35 -6.31
CA HIS A 133 19.14 4.82 -5.33
C HIS A 133 18.32 3.68 -5.95
N TRP A 134 18.97 2.77 -6.68
CA TRP A 134 18.29 1.68 -7.38
C TRP A 134 17.48 0.81 -6.42
N ASP A 135 18.10 0.38 -5.32
CA ASP A 135 17.52 -0.58 -4.37
C ASP A 135 16.62 0.08 -3.31
N GLU A 136 16.18 1.32 -3.54
CA GLU A 136 15.31 2.09 -2.65
C GLU A 136 14.00 2.48 -3.32
N ASP A 137 12.90 2.44 -2.55
CA ASP A 137 11.62 3.04 -2.95
C ASP A 137 11.60 4.55 -2.70
N VAL A 138 12.39 5.28 -3.50
CA VAL A 138 12.47 6.76 -3.45
C VAL A 138 11.17 7.46 -3.86
N GLY A 139 10.23 6.73 -4.50
CA GLY A 139 8.90 7.21 -4.85
C GLY A 139 7.85 6.92 -3.77
N SER A 140 8.23 6.36 -2.62
CA SER A 140 7.30 6.06 -1.53
C SER A 140 6.59 7.33 -1.05
N GLN A 141 5.31 7.20 -0.72
CA GLN A 141 4.41 8.29 -0.35
C GLN A 141 4.95 9.16 0.81
N ASN A 142 5.85 8.61 1.63
CA ASN A 142 6.49 9.32 2.73
C ASN A 142 7.52 10.36 2.29
N HIS A 143 8.10 10.24 1.09
CA HIS A 143 9.22 11.08 0.67
C HIS A 143 8.83 12.21 -0.29
N LYS A 144 7.74 12.06 -1.06
CA LYS A 144 7.29 13.06 -2.05
C LYS A 144 5.77 13.03 -2.19
N ARG A 145 5.14 14.18 -1.94
CA ARG A 145 3.69 14.35 -2.03
C ARG A 145 3.32 14.66 -3.48
N LEU A 146 2.33 13.94 -4.00
CA LEU A 146 1.69 14.29 -5.26
C LEU A 146 0.69 15.40 -5.02
N THR A 147 0.63 16.35 -5.94
CA THR A 147 -0.26 17.52 -5.82
C THR A 147 -1.48 17.31 -6.70
N ASP A 148 -2.66 17.30 -6.09
CA ASP A 148 -3.96 17.19 -6.78
C ASP A 148 -4.19 18.40 -7.69
N GLY A 149 -4.74 18.15 -8.89
CA GLY A 149 -5.06 19.21 -9.85
C GLY A 149 -3.85 19.85 -10.54
N GLU A 150 -2.64 19.32 -10.28
CA GLU A 150 -1.41 19.70 -10.97
C GLU A 150 -0.81 18.51 -11.73
N TYR A 151 0.04 18.81 -12.70
CA TYR A 151 0.87 17.79 -13.33
C TYR A 151 1.93 17.31 -12.36
N ASN A 152 2.01 16.00 -12.19
CA ASN A 152 3.06 15.35 -11.43
C ASN A 152 4.02 14.63 -12.38
N TYR A 153 5.30 14.73 -12.10
CA TYR A 153 6.35 14.00 -12.80
C TYR A 153 6.42 12.58 -12.25
N VAL A 154 6.36 11.60 -13.15
CA VAL A 154 6.54 10.18 -12.84
C VAL A 154 7.71 9.65 -13.66
N TYR A 155 8.70 9.10 -12.98
CA TYR A 155 9.84 8.45 -13.59
C TYR A 155 9.62 6.95 -13.64
N VAL A 156 10.15 6.31 -14.68
CA VAL A 156 10.16 4.85 -14.78
C VAL A 156 11.58 4.37 -14.99
N ARG A 157 11.97 3.34 -14.25
CA ARG A 157 13.25 2.65 -14.42
C ARG A 157 13.05 1.27 -15.01
N ALA A 158 14.09 0.75 -15.64
CA ALA A 158 14.10 -0.62 -16.16
C ALA A 158 15.51 -1.20 -16.14
N GLN A 159 15.63 -2.51 -16.21
CA GLN A 159 16.89 -3.22 -16.31
C GLN A 159 16.87 -4.19 -17.48
N ASN A 160 17.85 -4.10 -18.38
CA ASN A 160 18.06 -5.09 -19.42
C ASN A 160 18.51 -6.41 -18.78
N GLN A 161 17.83 -7.52 -19.07
CA GLN A 161 18.15 -8.84 -18.52
C GLN A 161 19.04 -9.67 -19.44
N THR A 162 19.29 -9.21 -20.67
CA THR A 162 20.04 -9.95 -21.69
C THR A 162 21.55 -9.67 -21.62
N SER A 163 22.32 -10.51 -22.31
CA SER A 163 23.77 -10.34 -22.48
C SER A 163 24.15 -9.36 -23.61
N GLU A 164 23.17 -8.76 -24.28
CA GLU A 164 23.39 -7.80 -25.37
C GLU A 164 22.83 -6.44 -25.01
N THR A 165 23.23 -5.39 -25.73
CA THR A 165 22.59 -4.08 -25.57
C THR A 165 21.19 -4.14 -26.17
N GLN A 166 20.18 -3.71 -25.43
CA GLN A 166 18.79 -3.74 -25.87
C GLN A 166 18.18 -2.35 -25.83
N SER A 167 17.17 -2.13 -26.67
CA SER A 167 16.40 -0.88 -26.71
C SER A 167 14.92 -1.17 -26.51
N ALA A 168 14.25 -0.53 -25.55
CA ALA A 168 12.82 -0.73 -25.30
C ALA A 168 12.04 0.58 -25.31
N LYS A 169 10.72 0.45 -25.50
CA LYS A 169 9.76 1.53 -25.32
C LYS A 169 9.04 1.34 -24.00
N ILE A 170 9.22 2.29 -23.08
CA ILE A 170 8.50 2.32 -21.82
C ILE A 170 7.19 3.07 -22.03
N PHE A 171 6.08 2.42 -21.71
CA PHE A 171 4.75 3.01 -21.63
C PHE A 171 4.33 3.11 -20.17
N LEU A 172 3.63 4.18 -19.83
CA LEU A 172 3.02 4.35 -18.52
C LEU A 172 1.52 4.59 -18.68
N PHE A 173 0.73 3.95 -17.83
CA PHE A 173 -0.71 4.07 -17.81
C PHE A 173 -1.20 4.34 -16.39
N ARG A 174 -2.38 4.95 -16.29
CA ARG A 174 -3.13 5.07 -15.03
C ARG A 174 -4.47 4.37 -15.13
N SER A 175 -4.94 3.77 -14.04
CA SER A 175 -6.30 3.26 -13.93
C SER A 175 -7.32 4.41 -13.80
N SER A 176 -8.53 4.22 -14.33
CA SER A 176 -9.60 5.23 -14.30
C SER A 176 -10.45 5.23 -13.02
N GLY A 177 -10.04 4.51 -11.98
CA GLY A 177 -10.81 4.44 -10.73
C GLY A 177 -10.00 3.99 -9.51
N PRO A 178 -10.62 4.05 -8.32
CA PRO A 178 -9.98 3.70 -7.05
C PRO A 178 -9.80 2.19 -6.84
N HIS A 179 -10.20 1.38 -7.82
CA HIS A 179 -10.14 -0.06 -7.71
C HIS A 179 -8.88 -0.59 -8.38
N LEU A 180 -8.19 -1.46 -7.65
CA LEU A 180 -7.02 -2.25 -8.05
C LEU A 180 -7.22 -3.11 -9.32
N ALA A 181 -8.44 -3.15 -9.87
CA ALA A 181 -8.91 -4.11 -10.87
C ALA A 181 -9.68 -3.48 -12.04
N THR A 182 -9.27 -2.31 -12.53
CA THR A 182 -9.84 -1.81 -13.79
C THR A 182 -9.20 -2.53 -14.98
N SER A 183 -10.03 -3.06 -15.87
CA SER A 183 -9.62 -3.65 -17.16
C SER A 183 -8.62 -2.73 -17.91
N PRO A 184 -7.62 -3.28 -18.63
CA PRO A 184 -6.70 -2.52 -19.48
C PRO A 184 -7.40 -1.53 -20.42
N LEU A 185 -8.59 -1.89 -20.91
CA LEU A 185 -9.45 -1.06 -21.76
C LEU A 185 -9.84 0.28 -21.12
N ASN A 186 -9.77 0.37 -19.79
CA ASN A 186 -10.16 1.55 -19.03
C ASN A 186 -8.94 2.34 -18.54
N TRP A 187 -7.73 1.99 -18.94
CA TRP A 187 -6.56 2.79 -18.56
C TRP A 187 -6.35 3.96 -19.49
N THR A 188 -5.80 5.01 -18.92
CA THR A 188 -5.35 6.18 -19.67
C THR A 188 -3.84 6.10 -19.82
N LYS A 189 -3.34 6.10 -21.05
CA LYS A 189 -1.91 6.22 -21.34
C LYS A 189 -1.43 7.61 -20.96
N LEU A 190 -0.36 7.69 -20.19
CA LEU A 190 0.31 8.94 -19.83
C LEU A 190 1.34 9.31 -20.90
N GLN A 191 1.50 10.61 -21.12
CA GLN A 191 2.48 11.14 -22.07
C GLN A 191 3.76 11.55 -21.33
N THR A 192 4.90 11.47 -22.00
CA THR A 192 6.15 12.06 -21.53
C THR A 192 6.06 13.59 -21.52
N ALA A 193 6.94 14.26 -20.79
CA ALA A 193 6.95 15.72 -20.66
C ALA A 193 7.19 16.48 -21.98
N ASP A 194 7.72 15.79 -22.99
CA ASP A 194 7.88 16.28 -24.37
C ASP A 194 6.68 15.92 -25.29
N GLY A 195 5.63 15.29 -24.74
CA GLY A 195 4.38 14.94 -25.44
C GLY A 195 4.38 13.59 -26.15
N ALA A 196 5.43 12.77 -26.04
CA ALA A 196 5.44 11.44 -26.62
C ALA A 196 4.59 10.43 -25.83
N ASN A 197 4.15 9.36 -26.49
CA ASN A 197 3.32 8.31 -25.88
C ASN A 197 4.14 7.22 -25.16
N TYR A 198 5.46 7.31 -25.21
CA TYR A 198 6.41 6.38 -24.60
C TYR A 198 7.76 7.07 -24.44
N ALA A 199 8.58 6.56 -23.54
CA ALA A 199 10.00 6.90 -23.44
C ALA A 199 10.84 5.77 -24.06
N GLU A 200 11.76 6.10 -24.95
CA GLU A 200 12.71 5.12 -25.48
C GLU A 200 13.94 5.02 -24.58
N VAL A 201 14.36 3.81 -24.26
CA VAL A 201 15.54 3.53 -23.43
C VAL A 201 16.49 2.60 -24.16
N ILE A 202 17.79 2.80 -23.95
CA ILE A 202 18.85 1.89 -24.39
C ILE A 202 19.65 1.51 -23.16
N ALA A 203 19.77 0.21 -22.88
CA ALA A 203 20.48 -0.28 -21.72
C ALA A 203 21.57 -1.28 -22.14
N PRO A 204 22.80 -1.17 -21.59
CA PRO A 204 23.85 -2.14 -21.86
C PRO A 204 23.47 -3.53 -21.30
N PRO A 205 24.23 -4.59 -21.62
CA PRO A 205 24.01 -5.92 -21.05
C PRO A 205 23.88 -5.87 -19.54
N HIS A 206 22.81 -6.45 -18.99
CA HIS A 206 22.49 -6.44 -17.56
C HIS A 206 22.36 -5.03 -16.92
N GLY A 207 22.31 -3.99 -17.75
CA GLY A 207 22.36 -2.59 -17.36
C GLY A 207 21.03 -2.03 -16.88
N LYS A 208 21.13 -1.07 -15.96
CA LYS A 208 20.00 -0.31 -15.41
C LYS A 208 19.84 1.00 -16.18
N VAL A 209 18.61 1.43 -16.39
CA VAL A 209 18.29 2.68 -17.12
C VAL A 209 17.08 3.37 -16.50
N VAL A 210 17.02 4.68 -16.66
CA VAL A 210 15.86 5.52 -16.35
C VAL A 210 15.32 6.07 -17.67
N ALA A 211 14.01 6.13 -17.81
CA ALA A 211 13.38 6.83 -18.93
C ALA A 211 13.97 8.26 -19.04
N PRO A 212 14.49 8.67 -20.21
CA PRO A 212 15.19 9.96 -20.35
C PRO A 212 14.25 11.17 -20.16
N THR A 213 12.96 10.98 -20.44
CA THR A 213 11.91 11.97 -20.20
C THR A 213 10.90 11.37 -19.22
N ALA A 214 10.56 12.11 -18.16
CA ALA A 214 9.50 11.74 -17.23
C ALA A 214 8.13 11.75 -17.91
N PHE A 215 7.21 10.95 -17.37
CA PHE A 215 5.79 11.01 -17.70
C PHE A 215 5.11 12.12 -16.90
N LEU A 216 4.19 12.82 -17.56
CA LEU A 216 3.32 13.79 -16.92
C LEU A 216 2.00 13.12 -16.56
N TRP A 217 1.62 13.32 -15.31
CA TRP A 217 0.39 12.81 -14.78
C TRP A 217 -0.45 13.93 -14.19
N ASP A 218 -1.51 14.30 -14.89
CA ASP A 218 -2.57 15.13 -14.36
C ASP A 218 -3.44 14.29 -13.41
N VAL A 219 -3.28 14.55 -12.11
CA VAL A 219 -4.03 13.87 -11.06
C VAL A 219 -5.38 14.57 -10.91
N PRO A 220 -6.49 13.92 -11.27
CA PRO A 220 -7.83 14.46 -11.02
C PRO A 220 -8.01 14.77 -9.53
N ALA A 221 -8.49 15.98 -9.24
CA ALA A 221 -8.80 16.39 -7.89
C ALA A 221 -9.75 15.40 -7.19
N GLY A 222 -9.42 15.02 -5.96
CA GLY A 222 -10.24 14.09 -5.17
C GLY A 222 -10.14 12.62 -5.59
N GLN A 223 -9.19 12.28 -6.46
CA GLN A 223 -8.87 10.87 -6.72
C GLN A 223 -8.23 10.30 -5.44
N GLY A 224 -8.93 9.42 -4.70
CA GLY A 224 -8.38 8.87 -3.45
C GLY A 224 -7.27 7.83 -3.68
N HIS A 225 -7.46 6.96 -4.66
CA HIS A 225 -6.52 5.89 -5.01
C HIS A 225 -6.45 5.73 -6.53
N THR A 226 -5.28 5.34 -7.02
CA THR A 226 -5.10 4.86 -8.39
C THR A 226 -4.00 3.81 -8.48
N CYS A 227 -3.91 3.17 -9.63
CA CYS A 227 -2.78 2.34 -9.99
C CYS A 227 -2.07 2.99 -11.17
N LEU A 228 -0.74 3.02 -11.11
CA LEU A 228 0.13 3.25 -12.25
C LEU A 228 0.64 1.91 -12.76
N ILE A 229 0.66 1.75 -14.08
CA ILE A 229 1.10 0.53 -14.76
C ILE A 229 2.20 0.93 -15.73
N ALA A 230 3.40 0.36 -15.56
CA ALA A 230 4.50 0.55 -16.48
C ALA A 230 4.74 -0.71 -17.31
N VAL A 231 5.05 -0.53 -18.59
CA VAL A 231 5.33 -1.62 -19.53
C VAL A 231 6.53 -1.28 -20.38
N ALA A 232 7.58 -2.10 -20.34
CA ALA A 232 8.70 -2.05 -21.27
C ALA A 232 8.41 -2.97 -22.46
N SER A 233 8.10 -2.40 -23.62
CA SER A 233 7.90 -3.18 -24.84
C SER A 233 9.19 -3.29 -25.65
N HIS A 234 9.55 -4.52 -25.97
CA HIS A 234 10.62 -4.91 -26.89
C HIS A 234 10.00 -5.62 -28.11
N SER A 235 10.76 -5.84 -29.20
CA SER A 235 10.28 -6.71 -30.28
C SER A 235 9.95 -8.12 -29.80
N ASP A 236 10.68 -8.58 -28.78
CA ASP A 236 10.51 -9.89 -28.17
C ASP A 236 9.44 -9.89 -27.06
N ASP A 237 9.00 -8.69 -26.65
CA ASP A 237 8.03 -8.46 -25.58
C ASP A 237 6.90 -7.53 -26.05
N PRO A 238 6.00 -8.02 -26.91
CA PRO A 238 4.88 -7.20 -27.38
C PRO A 238 3.95 -6.85 -26.21
N LEU A 239 3.30 -5.70 -26.30
CA LEU A 239 2.20 -5.34 -25.41
C LEU A 239 1.15 -6.48 -25.36
N PRO A 240 0.50 -6.71 -24.21
CA PRO A 240 -0.51 -7.75 -24.10
C PRO A 240 -1.62 -7.47 -25.11
N LYS A 241 -1.98 -8.50 -25.90
CA LYS A 241 -3.15 -8.41 -26.77
C LYS A 241 -4.39 -8.37 -25.89
N GLU A 242 -5.08 -7.21 -25.86
CA GLU A 242 -6.27 -6.88 -25.05
C GLU A 242 -7.11 -8.09 -24.60
N PRO A 243 -6.86 -8.64 -23.40
CA PRO A 243 -7.56 -9.82 -22.95
C PRO A 243 -8.38 -9.51 -21.68
N SER A 244 -9.01 -10.52 -21.08
CA SER A 244 -9.85 -10.33 -19.89
C SER A 244 -9.02 -9.79 -18.70
N TRP A 245 -9.68 -9.30 -17.63
CA TRP A 245 -8.98 -8.91 -16.40
C TRP A 245 -8.05 -10.01 -15.88
N THR A 246 -8.51 -11.28 -15.92
CA THR A 246 -7.72 -12.43 -15.50
C THR A 246 -6.45 -12.59 -16.32
N ASP A 247 -6.54 -12.43 -17.64
CA ASP A 247 -5.39 -12.57 -18.52
C ASP A 247 -4.38 -11.44 -18.32
N TYR A 248 -4.86 -10.22 -18.07
CA TYR A 248 -4.00 -9.10 -17.74
C TYR A 248 -3.33 -9.27 -16.36
N TYR A 249 -4.11 -9.62 -15.33
CA TYR A 249 -3.57 -9.90 -14.01
C TYR A 249 -2.50 -10.98 -14.10
N ASN A 250 -2.78 -12.08 -14.81
CA ASN A 250 -1.82 -13.14 -15.07
C ASN A 250 -0.61 -12.61 -15.85
N TRP A 251 -0.79 -11.74 -16.83
CA TRP A 251 0.30 -11.14 -17.57
C TRP A 251 1.19 -10.26 -16.68
N CYS A 252 0.65 -9.32 -15.89
CA CYS A 252 1.47 -8.55 -14.93
C CYS A 252 2.20 -9.45 -13.94
N MET A 253 1.54 -10.54 -13.52
CA MET A 253 2.10 -11.47 -12.55
C MET A 253 3.18 -12.40 -13.14
N GLN A 254 3.25 -12.51 -14.47
CA GLN A 254 4.14 -13.45 -15.17
C GLN A 254 5.17 -12.75 -16.07
N ALA A 255 4.88 -11.54 -16.54
CA ALA A 255 5.71 -10.80 -17.47
C ALA A 255 6.62 -9.85 -16.70
N SER A 256 7.92 -10.08 -16.77
CA SER A 256 8.89 -9.24 -16.04
C SER A 256 9.02 -7.83 -16.63
N ASN A 257 8.50 -7.62 -17.84
CA ASN A 257 8.51 -6.33 -18.52
C ASN A 257 7.35 -5.41 -18.12
N ALA A 258 6.52 -5.83 -17.16
CA ALA A 258 5.38 -5.09 -16.67
C ALA A 258 5.43 -4.96 -15.16
N SER A 259 5.00 -3.82 -14.64
CA SER A 259 4.84 -3.65 -13.20
C SER A 259 3.70 -2.70 -12.87
N TRP A 260 3.29 -2.75 -11.61
CA TRP A 260 2.21 -1.94 -11.08
C TRP A 260 2.67 -1.22 -9.82
N ARG A 261 2.28 0.04 -9.67
CA ARG A 261 2.37 0.77 -8.39
C ARG A 261 1.03 1.34 -7.95
N ASN A 262 0.61 0.98 -6.74
CA ASN A 262 -0.50 1.61 -6.05
C ASN A 262 -0.11 2.98 -5.52
N ILE A 263 -0.95 3.97 -5.80
CA ILE A 263 -0.81 5.33 -5.32
C ILE A 263 -2.07 5.69 -4.55
N ASP A 264 -1.91 5.89 -3.25
CA ASP A 264 -2.89 6.59 -2.46
C ASP A 264 -2.53 8.07 -2.48
N PHE A 265 -3.51 8.89 -2.85
CA PHE A 265 -3.37 10.32 -2.74
C PHE A 265 -3.75 10.69 -1.32
N ILE A 266 -2.73 11.06 -0.55
CA ILE A 266 -2.92 11.88 0.63
C ILE A 266 -3.09 13.30 0.08
N GLY A 267 -4.27 13.61 -0.45
CA GLY A 267 -4.50 14.90 -1.10
C GLY A 267 -4.06 16.04 -0.18
N GLU A 268 -3.18 16.92 -0.68
CA GLU A 268 -2.88 18.21 -0.03
C GLU A 268 -4.04 19.22 -0.17
N GLY A 269 -5.20 18.77 -0.65
CA GLY A 269 -6.42 19.56 -0.70
C GLY A 269 -6.99 19.75 0.70
N SER A 270 -6.58 20.84 1.37
CA SER A 270 -7.31 21.52 2.44
C SER A 270 -8.09 20.56 3.33
N GLU A 271 -7.41 19.83 4.22
CA GLU A 271 -8.12 19.08 5.25
C GLU A 271 -9.16 20.02 5.84
N ALA A 272 -10.42 19.57 5.83
CA ALA A 272 -11.48 20.22 6.55
C ALA A 272 -11.01 20.30 8.01
N LYS A 273 -10.41 21.42 8.34
CA LYS A 273 -9.76 21.68 9.61
C LYS A 273 -10.55 22.76 10.31
N VAL A 274 -10.84 22.49 11.56
CA VAL A 274 -11.30 23.50 12.49
C VAL A 274 -10.32 23.51 13.66
N GLU A 275 -9.94 24.71 14.06
CA GLU A 275 -9.02 24.95 15.16
C GLU A 275 -9.60 26.04 16.04
N ALA A 276 -9.50 25.85 17.35
CA ALA A 276 -9.85 26.89 18.31
C ALA A 276 -8.90 26.89 19.50
N THR A 277 -8.84 28.06 20.10
CA THR A 277 -8.06 28.35 21.29
C THR A 277 -9.03 28.63 22.43
N LEU A 278 -8.96 27.83 23.49
CA LEU A 278 -9.91 27.85 24.61
C LEU A 278 -9.16 28.16 25.91
N LEU A 279 -9.68 29.08 26.71
CA LEU A 279 -9.12 29.32 28.04
C LEU A 279 -9.50 28.17 28.98
N ILE A 280 -8.51 27.60 29.66
CA ILE A 280 -8.71 26.64 30.76
C ILE A 280 -8.08 27.19 32.04
N GLU A 281 -8.81 27.12 33.15
CA GLU A 281 -8.37 27.71 34.41
C GLU A 281 -8.80 26.88 35.62
N ASN A 282 -7.94 26.85 36.64
CA ASN A 282 -8.27 26.42 37.99
C ASN A 282 -8.18 27.65 38.90
N LEU A 283 -9.31 28.27 39.22
CA LEU A 283 -9.36 29.45 40.09
C LEU A 283 -9.26 29.12 41.59
N HIS A 284 -9.20 27.83 41.95
CA HIS A 284 -9.11 27.40 43.33
C HIS A 284 -7.67 27.39 43.84
N SER A 285 -7.53 27.52 45.15
CA SER A 285 -6.24 27.40 45.86
C SER A 285 -5.80 25.95 46.06
N THR A 286 -6.52 24.98 45.51
CA THR A 286 -6.21 23.54 45.57
C THR A 286 -6.15 22.95 44.17
N PRO A 287 -5.37 21.88 43.93
CA PRO A 287 -5.36 21.21 42.64
C PRO A 287 -6.75 20.73 42.24
N GLU A 288 -7.05 20.76 40.95
CA GLU A 288 -8.35 20.35 40.41
C GLU A 288 -8.16 19.34 39.28
N ARG A 289 -8.78 18.17 39.44
CA ARG A 289 -8.77 17.13 38.42
C ARG A 289 -9.85 17.42 37.37
N ILE A 290 -9.45 17.36 36.12
CA ILE A 290 -10.27 17.72 34.96
C ILE A 290 -10.25 16.61 33.91
N ALA A 291 -11.23 16.68 33.00
CA ALA A 291 -11.19 15.96 31.73
C ALA A 291 -11.45 16.95 30.60
N VAL A 292 -10.67 16.86 29.52
CA VAL A 292 -10.91 17.56 28.26
C VAL A 292 -11.31 16.55 27.21
N SER A 293 -12.35 16.82 26.45
CA SER A 293 -12.82 15.93 25.39
C SER A 293 -13.13 16.70 24.11
N GLY A 294 -12.69 16.18 22.98
CA GLY A 294 -13.06 16.65 21.65
C GLY A 294 -13.89 15.57 20.95
N THR A 295 -14.99 15.92 20.30
CA THR A 295 -15.89 14.95 19.63
C THR A 295 -16.44 15.49 18.31
N LEU A 296 -16.69 14.58 17.36
CA LEU A 296 -17.34 14.85 16.07
C LEU A 296 -18.62 13.99 15.92
N PRO A 297 -19.70 14.32 16.66
CA PRO A 297 -20.82 13.39 16.84
C PRO A 297 -21.64 13.16 15.57
N GLN A 298 -21.70 14.14 14.66
CA GLN A 298 -22.46 14.04 13.41
C GLN A 298 -21.62 13.58 12.21
N LEU A 299 -20.33 13.25 12.41
CA LEU A 299 -19.50 12.75 11.32
C LEU A 299 -20.08 11.43 10.80
N ALA A 300 -20.16 11.22 9.49
CA ALA A 300 -20.72 10.00 8.91
C ALA A 300 -19.92 8.75 9.33
N GLN A 301 -20.54 7.57 9.33
CA GLN A 301 -19.83 6.32 9.57
C GLN A 301 -18.90 6.03 8.39
N GLY A 302 -17.68 5.56 8.66
CA GLY A 302 -16.67 5.28 7.64
C GLY A 302 -15.80 6.48 7.24
N THR A 303 -16.11 7.69 7.73
CA THR A 303 -15.21 8.84 7.61
C THR A 303 -14.14 8.79 8.70
N THR A 304 -12.89 9.01 8.30
CA THR A 304 -11.71 9.08 9.16
C THR A 304 -11.45 10.53 9.57
N ALA A 305 -11.18 10.79 10.85
CA ALA A 305 -10.85 12.11 11.35
C ALA A 305 -9.88 12.00 12.54
N SER A 306 -8.94 12.93 12.62
CA SER A 306 -8.06 13.10 13.79
C SER A 306 -8.60 14.22 14.68
N ILE A 307 -8.37 14.08 15.98
CA ILE A 307 -8.67 15.11 16.99
C ILE A 307 -7.41 15.30 17.83
N SER A 308 -6.93 16.54 17.94
CA SER A 308 -5.85 16.93 18.85
C SER A 308 -6.35 17.91 19.91
N LEU A 309 -5.91 17.70 21.16
CA LEU A 309 -6.13 18.58 22.30
C LEU A 309 -4.78 18.83 22.98
N GLU A 310 -4.32 20.07 22.95
CA GLU A 310 -2.96 20.44 23.40
C GLU A 310 -3.02 21.65 24.33
N CYS A 311 -2.35 21.57 25.48
CA CYS A 311 -2.11 22.71 26.37
C CYS A 311 -0.60 22.90 26.50
N ALA A 312 -0.07 23.99 25.94
CA ALA A 312 1.38 24.24 25.91
C ALA A 312 1.94 24.76 27.24
N GLU A 313 1.09 25.29 28.12
CA GLU A 313 1.52 25.78 29.43
C GLU A 313 1.90 24.64 30.38
N GLU A 314 3.05 24.79 31.03
CA GLU A 314 3.49 23.89 32.10
C GLU A 314 2.53 23.94 33.30
N GLY A 315 2.28 22.79 33.93
CA GLY A 315 1.45 22.68 35.13
C GLY A 315 0.47 21.51 35.13
N PRO A 316 -0.33 21.30 34.06
CA PRO A 316 -1.22 20.15 33.97
C PRO A 316 -0.45 18.83 34.13
N ASP A 317 -0.96 17.91 34.95
CA ASP A 317 -0.34 16.60 35.20
C ASP A 317 -1.36 15.44 35.08
N PRO A 318 -1.23 14.56 34.06
CA PRO A 318 -0.25 14.65 32.97
C PRO A 318 -0.49 15.88 32.08
N MET A 319 0.54 16.28 31.32
CA MET A 319 0.42 17.35 30.32
C MET A 319 -0.70 17.00 29.33
N ILE A 320 -1.54 17.98 28.98
CA ILE A 320 -2.61 17.78 28.00
C ILE A 320 -1.97 17.84 26.61
N ASP A 321 -1.85 16.67 25.99
CA ASP A 321 -1.30 16.45 24.66
C ASP A 321 -1.83 15.09 24.18
N VAL A 322 -3.05 15.11 23.65
CA VAL A 322 -3.70 13.92 23.11
C VAL A 322 -4.01 14.14 21.65
N THR A 323 -3.43 13.30 20.80
CA THR A 323 -3.81 13.16 19.40
C THR A 323 -4.42 11.78 19.20
N ASN A 324 -5.70 11.72 18.85
CA ASN A 324 -6.32 10.47 18.43
C ASN A 324 -6.15 10.28 16.92
N PRO A 325 -5.47 9.21 16.45
CA PRO A 325 -5.24 9.00 15.02
C PRO A 325 -6.54 8.77 14.24
N ALA A 326 -6.49 9.05 12.94
CA ALA A 326 -7.66 9.09 12.05
C ALA A 326 -8.44 7.77 11.88
N SER A 327 -8.05 6.69 12.56
CA SER A 327 -8.58 5.33 12.38
C SER A 327 -9.74 4.94 13.29
N SER A 328 -10.10 5.74 14.32
CA SER A 328 -11.19 5.57 15.33
C SER A 328 -10.65 5.76 16.75
N PRO A 329 -11.41 6.31 17.74
CA PRO A 329 -12.79 6.84 17.68
C PRO A 329 -12.93 8.33 17.30
N LYS A 330 -14.17 8.76 16.98
CA LYS A 330 -14.60 10.17 16.72
C LYS A 330 -14.54 11.09 17.94
N SER A 331 -13.72 10.72 18.90
CA SER A 331 -13.59 11.37 20.19
C SER A 331 -12.16 11.23 20.69
N ALA A 332 -11.61 12.28 21.28
CA ALA A 332 -10.43 12.20 22.13
C ALA A 332 -10.87 12.63 23.54
N ILE A 333 -10.31 12.00 24.56
CA ILE A 333 -10.47 12.43 25.95
C ILE A 333 -9.13 12.29 26.67
N GLN A 334 -8.80 13.27 27.49
CA GLN A 334 -7.64 13.20 28.37
C GLN A 334 -7.97 13.75 29.76
N TYR A 335 -7.49 13.06 30.77
CA TYR A 335 -7.57 13.42 32.17
C TYR A 335 -6.29 14.13 32.59
N SER A 336 -6.41 15.19 33.38
CA SER A 336 -5.27 15.93 33.91
C SER A 336 -5.60 16.59 35.24
N THR A 337 -4.58 16.94 36.02
CA THR A 337 -4.70 17.73 37.25
C THR A 337 -4.12 19.10 37.02
N LEU A 338 -4.96 20.14 37.13
CA LEU A 338 -4.51 21.53 37.08
C LEU A 338 -4.00 21.97 38.45
N PRO A 339 -2.83 22.63 38.54
CA PRO A 339 -2.34 23.16 39.80
C PRO A 339 -3.21 24.32 40.31
N PRO A 340 -3.11 24.69 41.59
CA PRO A 340 -3.82 25.85 42.15
C PRO A 340 -3.59 27.14 41.34
N ASN A 341 -4.64 27.93 41.14
CA ASN A 341 -4.59 29.20 40.40
C ASN A 341 -4.08 29.11 38.95
N PHE A 342 -4.13 27.92 38.33
CA PHE A 342 -3.69 27.71 36.95
C PHE A 342 -4.52 28.52 35.96
N LYS A 343 -3.86 29.07 34.93
CA LYS A 343 -4.49 29.67 33.74
C LYS A 343 -3.64 29.29 32.53
N GLY A 344 -4.25 28.65 31.55
CA GLY A 344 -3.58 28.19 30.33
C GLY A 344 -4.53 28.15 29.15
N VAL A 345 -3.99 27.74 28.02
CA VAL A 345 -4.68 27.77 26.73
C VAL A 345 -4.71 26.37 26.16
N LEU A 346 -5.92 25.87 25.95
CA LEU A 346 -6.16 24.63 25.22
C LEU A 346 -6.34 24.92 23.73
N VAL A 347 -5.45 24.42 22.90
CA VAL A 347 -5.61 24.35 21.45
C VAL A 347 -6.34 23.07 21.12
N ALA A 348 -7.52 23.19 20.53
CA ALA A 348 -8.32 22.06 20.09
C ALA A 348 -8.44 22.07 18.57
N LYS A 349 -8.11 20.94 17.96
CA LYS A 349 -8.03 20.78 16.51
C LYS A 349 -8.74 19.52 16.07
N ALA A 350 -9.50 19.61 14.98
CA ALA A 350 -10.05 18.46 14.30
C ALA A 350 -9.78 18.54 12.81
N GLU A 351 -9.34 17.44 12.22
CA GLU A 351 -9.07 17.30 10.79
C GLU A 351 -9.83 16.08 10.25
N ILE A 352 -10.64 16.28 9.22
CA ILE A 352 -11.35 15.18 8.56
C ILE A 352 -10.56 14.79 7.31
N SER A 353 -10.01 13.57 7.30
CA SER A 353 -9.20 13.11 6.18
C SER A 353 -10.08 12.98 4.92
N ARG A 354 -9.49 13.30 3.76
CA ARG A 354 -10.10 13.12 2.43
C ARG A 354 -11.28 14.05 2.13
N LEU A 355 -11.54 15.06 2.97
CA LEU A 355 -12.52 16.11 2.67
C LEU A 355 -11.83 17.46 2.53
N THR A 356 -12.13 18.16 1.44
CA THR A 356 -11.63 19.49 1.14
C THR A 356 -12.44 20.61 1.79
N THR A 357 -13.65 20.30 2.27
CA THR A 357 -14.58 21.24 2.93
C THR A 357 -15.17 20.60 4.17
N TRP A 358 -15.39 21.41 5.21
CA TRP A 358 -16.02 20.94 6.42
C TRP A 358 -17.48 20.55 6.15
N PRO A 359 -17.93 19.33 6.46
CA PRO A 359 -19.29 18.91 6.16
C PRO A 359 -20.31 19.82 6.83
N THR A 360 -21.31 20.27 6.06
CA THR A 360 -22.43 21.05 6.60
C THR A 360 -23.14 20.28 7.71
N GLY A 361 -23.30 20.92 8.87
CA GLY A 361 -23.98 20.34 10.03
C GLY A 361 -23.15 19.37 10.87
N VAL A 362 -21.86 19.17 10.54
CA VAL A 362 -20.90 18.56 11.47
C VAL A 362 -20.33 19.64 12.37
N ASP A 363 -20.39 19.45 13.68
CA ASP A 363 -19.76 20.35 14.64
C ASP A 363 -18.57 19.64 15.29
N PHE A 364 -17.47 20.36 15.49
CA PHE A 364 -16.44 19.92 16.42
C PHE A 364 -16.78 20.43 17.82
N LYS A 365 -17.08 19.50 18.73
CA LYS A 365 -17.45 19.84 20.11
C LYS A 365 -16.30 19.58 21.04
N VAL A 366 -15.86 20.62 21.74
CA VAL A 366 -14.84 20.53 22.79
C VAL A 366 -15.52 20.77 24.13
N MET A 367 -15.38 19.81 25.04
CA MET A 367 -15.98 19.83 26.36
C MET A 367 -14.89 19.79 27.42
N TYR A 368 -15.10 20.56 28.48
CA TYR A 368 -14.22 20.66 29.62
C TYR A 368 -15.01 20.32 30.89
N PHE A 369 -14.50 19.38 31.68
CA PHE A 369 -15.20 18.83 32.83
C PHE A 369 -14.33 18.88 34.10
N LYS A 370 -14.99 19.04 35.25
CA LYS A 370 -14.44 18.72 36.57
C LYS A 370 -14.70 17.25 36.88
N VAL A 371 -13.67 16.55 37.34
CA VAL A 371 -13.71 15.13 37.70
C VAL A 371 -13.93 14.98 39.20
N PRO A 372 -15.04 14.38 39.65
CA PRO A 372 -15.28 14.16 41.07
C PRO A 372 -14.21 13.27 41.73
N PRO A 373 -13.90 13.47 43.02
CA PRO A 373 -13.04 12.55 43.77
C PRO A 373 -13.55 11.10 43.67
N GLY A 374 -12.65 10.17 43.36
CA GLY A 374 -12.97 8.74 43.25
C GLY A 374 -13.54 8.29 41.90
N HIS A 375 -13.74 9.19 40.93
CA HIS A 375 -14.14 8.80 39.57
C HIS A 375 -12.97 8.11 38.83
N GLN A 376 -13.25 6.97 38.20
CA GLN A 376 -12.30 6.19 37.39
C GLN A 376 -12.21 6.80 35.98
N GLU A 377 -11.05 6.73 35.34
CA GLU A 377 -10.89 7.23 33.97
C GLU A 377 -11.62 6.33 33.00
N THR A 378 -12.65 6.87 32.34
CA THR A 378 -13.44 6.16 31.34
C THR A 378 -13.80 7.11 30.19
N ASP A 379 -14.27 6.58 29.07
CA ASP A 379 -14.83 7.41 27.99
C ASP A 379 -16.25 7.93 28.31
N ASP A 380 -16.85 7.50 29.43
CA ASP A 380 -18.19 7.92 29.85
C ASP A 380 -18.14 9.22 30.66
N THR A 381 -18.48 10.33 30.00
CA THR A 381 -18.52 11.66 30.63
C THR A 381 -19.81 11.94 31.41
N SER A 382 -20.78 11.00 31.46
CA SER A 382 -22.12 11.26 32.03
C SER A 382 -22.14 11.59 33.52
N SER A 383 -21.08 11.22 34.25
CA SER A 383 -20.92 11.48 35.69
C SER A 383 -19.95 12.61 36.02
N LEU A 384 -19.43 13.30 35.00
CA LEU A 384 -18.54 14.44 35.16
C LEU A 384 -19.33 15.75 35.26
N ILE A 385 -18.77 16.75 35.94
CA ILE A 385 -19.40 18.07 36.06
C ILE A 385 -18.93 18.92 34.89
N LEU A 386 -19.82 19.24 33.97
CA LEU A 386 -19.51 20.07 32.80
C LEU A 386 -19.20 21.51 33.23
N LEU A 387 -17.98 21.96 32.90
CA LEU A 387 -17.52 23.32 33.16
C LEU A 387 -17.66 24.23 31.94
N GLY A 388 -17.53 23.67 30.72
CA GLY A 388 -17.69 24.43 29.48
C GLY A 388 -17.90 23.55 28.26
N VAL A 389 -18.63 24.09 27.27
CA VAL A 389 -18.84 23.47 25.95
C VAL A 389 -18.57 24.51 24.89
N TYR A 390 -17.71 24.14 23.94
CA TYR A 390 -17.41 24.93 22.77
C TYR A 390 -17.84 24.13 21.54
N THR A 391 -18.66 24.76 20.69
CA THR A 391 -19.12 24.18 19.43
C THR A 391 -18.49 24.98 18.32
N LEU A 392 -17.62 24.32 17.56
CA LEU A 392 -16.87 24.94 16.48
C LEU A 392 -17.50 24.48 15.17
N GLN A 393 -18.09 25.45 14.48
CA GLN A 393 -18.59 25.25 13.13
C GLN A 393 -17.38 25.33 12.18
N GLY A 394 -17.36 24.45 11.18
CA GLY A 394 -16.37 24.57 10.12
C GLY A 394 -16.47 25.91 9.39
N PRO A 395 -15.40 26.33 8.70
CA PRO A 395 -15.46 27.49 7.82
C PRO A 395 -16.60 27.32 6.81
N GLN A 396 -17.48 28.31 6.73
CA GLN A 396 -18.59 28.36 5.76
C GLN A 396 -18.10 28.73 4.37
#